data_AF-A0A6M0C5G7-F1
#
_entry.id   AF-A0A6M0C5G7-F1
#
_cell.length_a   1.000
_cell.length_b   1.000
_cell.length_c   1.000
_cell.angle_alpha   90.00
_cell.angle_beta   90.00
_cell.angle_gamma   90.00
#
_symmetry.space_group_name_H-M   'P 1'
#
loop_
_entity.id
_entity.type
_entity.pdbx_description
1 polymer ?
#
loop_
_entity_poly.entity_id
_entity_poly.type
_entity_poly.pdbx_seq_one_letter_code
_entity_poly.pdbx_strand_id
1 'polypeptide(L)' 'WFMNLADASEKLEAWRRHYNEDRPHSAIGYNVPISVHYPVGITSLPSG' A
#
# COMPACT_ATOMS: atom_id res chain seq x y z
N TRP A 1 -13.27 16.68 6.19
CA TRP A 1 -12.92 17.74 7.16
C TRP A 1 -12.36 17.09 8.42
N PHE A 2 -11.34 17.69 9.04
CA PHE A 2 -10.73 17.20 10.27
C PHE A 2 -11.16 18.06 11.45
N MET A 3 -11.53 17.44 12.54
CA MET A 3 -11.99 18.14 13.75
C MET A 3 -10.81 18.57 14.64
N ASN A 4 -9.73 17.79 14.65
CA ASN A 4 -8.47 18.06 15.35
C ASN A 4 -7.34 17.17 14.78
N LEU A 5 -6.13 17.28 15.35
CA LEU A 5 -4.97 16.51 14.88
C LEU A 5 -5.14 14.99 15.06
N ALA A 6 -5.77 14.55 16.16
CA ALA A 6 -5.99 13.12 16.41
C ALA A 6 -6.95 12.50 15.36
N ASP A 7 -8.03 13.20 15.03
CA ASP A 7 -8.97 12.82 13.97
C ASP A 7 -8.28 12.78 12.59
N ALA A 8 -7.36 13.73 12.33
CA ALA A 8 -6.56 13.70 11.11
C ALA A 8 -5.63 12.49 11.03
N SER A 9 -4.92 12.17 12.12
CA SER A 9 -4.05 11.00 12.21
C SER A 9 -4.82 9.69 12.03
N GLU A 10 -5.97 9.54 12.69
CA GLU A 10 -6.80 8.35 12.56
C GLU A 10 -7.28 8.14 11.12
N LYS A 11 -7.83 9.18 10.50
CA LYS A 11 -8.32 9.11 9.11
C LYS A 11 -7.19 8.84 8.12
N LEU A 12 -6.00 9.39 8.35
CA LEU A 12 -4.84 9.16 7.49
C LEU A 12 -4.35 7.72 7.60
N GLU A 13 -4.27 7.14 8.80
CA GLU A 13 -3.91 5.74 8.98
C GLU A 13 -4.97 4.79 8.40
N ALA A 14 -6.25 5.11 8.56
CA ALA A 14 -7.33 4.36 7.93
C ALA A 14 -7.21 4.39 6.40
N TRP A 15 -6.94 5.56 5.82
CA TRP A 15 -6.73 5.69 4.38
C TRP A 15 -5.49 4.93 3.90
N ARG A 16 -4.37 5.01 4.63
CA ARG A 16 -3.13 4.29 4.31
C ARG A 16 -3.34 2.78 4.26
N ARG A 17 -4.05 2.22 5.25
CA ARG A 17 -4.40 0.79 5.27
C ARG A 17 -5.28 0.42 4.09
N HIS A 18 -6.41 1.11 3.91
CA HIS A 18 -7.33 0.82 2.82
C HIS A 18 -6.67 0.90 1.43
N TYR A 19 -5.84 1.92 1.20
CA TYR A 19 -5.12 2.05 -0.08
C TYR A 19 -4.14 0.90 -0.32
N ASN A 20 -3.39 0.50 0.72
CA ASN A 20 -2.33 -0.49 0.58
C ASN A 20 -2.82 -1.93 0.64
N GLU A 21 -3.91 -2.19 1.36
CA GLU A 21 -4.36 -3.54 1.75
C GLU A 21 -5.64 -3.95 1.04
N ASP A 22 -6.55 -3.02 0.74
CA ASP A 22 -7.89 -3.35 0.25
C ASP A 22 -8.14 -2.92 -1.20
N ARG A 23 -7.45 -1.87 -1.67
CA ARG A 23 -7.72 -1.29 -2.99
C ARG A 23 -6.87 -1.94 -4.09
N PRO A 24 -7.47 -2.67 -5.04
CA PRO A 24 -6.74 -3.18 -6.20
C PRO A 24 -6.43 -2.06 -7.19
N HIS A 25 -5.23 -2.11 -7.78
CA HIS A 25 -4.75 -1.09 -8.72
C HIS A 25 -4.39 -1.73 -10.06
N SER A 26 -4.97 -1.24 -11.15
CA SER A 26 -4.74 -1.78 -12.50
C SER A 26 -3.27 -1.68 -12.94
N ALA A 27 -2.54 -0.65 -12.50
CA ALA A 27 -1.12 -0.47 -12.78
C ALA A 27 -0.22 -1.60 -12.25
N ILE A 28 -0.70 -2.37 -11.27
CA ILE A 28 0.01 -3.53 -10.68
C ILE A 28 -0.79 -4.83 -10.89
N GLY A 29 -1.56 -4.91 -11.98
CA GLY A 29 -2.28 -6.12 -12.35
C GLY A 29 -3.53 -6.39 -11.51
N TYR A 30 -4.22 -5.34 -11.06
CA TYR A 30 -5.38 -5.43 -10.15
C TYR A 30 -5.07 -6.05 -8.79
N ASN A 31 -3.82 -5.97 -8.35
CA ASN A 31 -3.39 -6.36 -7.02
C ASN A 31 -3.43 -5.17 -6.05
N VAL A 32 -3.38 -5.47 -4.75
CA VAL A 32 -3.22 -4.46 -3.69
C VAL A 32 -1.72 -4.15 -3.49
N PRO A 33 -1.34 -2.89 -3.18
CA PRO A 33 0.08 -2.50 -3.10
C PRO A 33 0.94 -3.37 -2.16
N ILE A 34 0.39 -3.82 -1.02
CA ILE A 34 1.14 -4.66 -0.08
C ILE A 34 1.54 -6.03 -0.68
N SER A 35 0.74 -6.55 -1.62
CA SER A 35 0.99 -7.87 -2.25
C SER A 35 2.14 -7.85 -3.25
N VAL A 36 2.54 -6.68 -3.73
CA VAL A 36 3.63 -6.50 -4.72
C VAL A 36 4.88 -5.91 -4.10
N HIS A 37 4.94 -5.81 -2.76
CA HIS A 37 6.14 -5.35 -2.06
C HIS A 37 7.24 -6.41 -2.14
N TYR A 38 8.03 -6.36 -3.20
CA TYR A 38 9.28 -7.11 -3.27
C TYR A 38 10.27 -6.47 -2.29
N PRO A 39 10.74 -7.18 -1.25
CA PRO A 39 11.85 -6.66 -0.46
C PRO A 39 13.04 -6.51 -1.41
N VAL A 40 13.73 -5.38 -1.30
CA VAL A 40 14.82 -4.89 -2.17
C VAL A 40 15.98 -5.89 -2.37
N GLY A 41 15.96 -7.06 -1.72
CA GLY A 41 16.96 -8.12 -1.84
C GLY A 41 16.61 -9.33 -2.71
N ILE A 42 15.43 -9.46 -3.32
CA ILE A 42 15.08 -10.67 -4.13
C ILE A 42 15.14 -10.45 -5.65
N THR A 43 15.35 -9.23 -6.13
CA THR A 43 15.28 -8.89 -7.57
C THR A 43 16.59 -9.09 -8.35
N SER A 44 17.59 -9.79 -7.79
CA SER A 44 18.86 -10.08 -8.45
C SER A 44 19.16 -11.58 -8.55
N LEU A 45 18.17 -12.38 -8.95
CA LEU A 45 18.45 -13.70 -9.51
C LEU A 45 17.90 -13.75 -10.95
N PRO A 46 18.76 -13.68 -11.98
CA PRO A 46 18.35 -14.05 -13.32
C PRO A 46 18.13 -15.57 -13.32
N SER A 47 16.89 -16.00 -13.57
CA SER A 47 16.64 -17.39 -13.96
C SER A 47 17.37 -17.63 -15.28
N GLY A 48 18.30 -18.59 -15.27
CA GLY A 48 18.92 -19.13 -16.47
C GLY A 48 17.96 -19.93 -17.33
#